data_AF-A0A7D4DWE3-F1
#
_entry.id   AF-A0A7D4DWE3-F1
#
_cell.length_a   1.000
_cell.length_b   1.000
_cell.length_c   1.000
_cell.angle_alpha   90.00
_cell.angle_beta   90.00
_cell.angle_gamma   90.00
#
_symmetry.space_group_name_H-M   'P 1'
#
loop_
_entity.id
_entity.type
_entity.pdbx_description
1 polymer ?
#
loop_
_entity_poly.entity_id
_entity_poly.type
_entity_poly.pdbx_seq_one_letter_code
_entity_poly.pdbx_strand_id
1 'polypeptide(L)'
;MSAEVKHFVVAANGVSDFTHFAANVVERGALGLVVAEDFPGALGDEIEMRGLRAFSRVDLLRIVSLWDPLKQRAALNAFQWVVVHKEQNSG
;
A
#
# COMPACT_ATOMS: atom_id res chain seq x y z
N MET A 1 -9.20 -8.50 -9.93
CA MET A 1 -8.75 -8.21 -8.55
C MET A 1 -8.50 -6.73 -8.48
N SER A 2 -9.22 -5.98 -7.66
CA SER A 2 -9.06 -4.52 -7.50
C SER A 2 -8.32 -4.25 -6.19
N ALA A 3 -7.28 -3.42 -6.24
CA ALA A 3 -6.50 -3.00 -5.08
C ALA A 3 -6.44 -1.47 -5.08
N GLU A 4 -6.77 -0.86 -3.96
CA GLU A 4 -6.64 0.58 -3.74
C GLU A 4 -5.54 0.80 -2.70
N VAL A 5 -4.58 1.66 -3.05
CA VAL A 5 -3.38 1.94 -2.25
C VAL A 5 -3.34 3.44 -1.98
N LYS A 6 -3.24 3.82 -0.70
CA LYS A 6 -2.93 5.19 -0.31
C LYS A 6 -1.60 5.21 0.44
N HIS A 7 -0.72 6.14 0.06
CA HIS A 7 0.60 6.34 0.64
C HIS A 7 0.66 7.67 1.40
N PHE A 8 0.83 7.62 2.73
CA PHE A 8 1.01 8.77 3.61
C PHE A 8 1.69 8.32 4.92
N VAL A 9 2.28 9.27 5.64
CA VAL A 9 2.72 9.03 7.03
C VAL A 9 1.47 9.08 7.91
N VAL A 10 1.10 7.96 8.53
CA VAL A 10 -0.10 7.90 9.35
C VAL A 10 0.19 8.52 10.72
N ALA A 11 -0.42 9.67 11.01
CA ALA A 11 -0.42 10.24 12.35
C ALA A 11 -1.39 9.47 13.26
N ALA A 12 -1.15 9.47 14.57
CA ALA A 12 -1.93 8.71 15.55
C ALA A 12 -3.44 9.05 15.57
N ASN A 13 -3.84 10.21 15.06
CA ASN A 13 -5.24 10.64 14.92
C ASN A 13 -5.89 10.28 13.57
N GLY A 14 -5.18 9.64 12.64
CA GLY A 14 -5.63 9.41 11.26
C GLY A 14 -6.41 8.10 11.02
N VAL A 15 -6.55 7.22 12.03
CA VAL A 15 -7.18 5.89 11.83
C VAL A 15 -8.67 5.99 11.52
N SER A 16 -9.36 7.00 12.08
CA SER A 16 -10.77 7.27 11.77
C SER A 16 -10.99 7.54 10.28
N ASP A 17 -9.99 8.10 9.60
CA ASP A 17 -10.07 8.47 8.18
C ASP A 17 -10.15 7.23 7.27
N PHE A 18 -9.79 6.05 7.77
CA PHE A 18 -9.92 4.79 7.03
C PHE A 18 -11.29 4.14 7.13
N THR A 19 -12.21 4.67 7.95
CA THR A 19 -13.55 4.07 8.12
C THR A 19 -14.32 4.03 6.80
N HIS A 20 -14.35 5.16 6.08
CA HIS A 20 -15.02 5.23 4.78
C HIS A 20 -14.31 4.36 3.73
N PHE A 21 -12.98 4.28 3.79
CA PHE A 21 -12.21 3.44 2.88
C PHE A 21 -12.51 1.96 3.11
N ALA A 22 -12.52 1.50 4.37
CA ALA A 22 -12.89 0.14 4.73
C ALA A 22 -14.30 -0.23 4.26
N ALA A 23 -15.27 0.67 4.42
CA ALA A 23 -16.64 0.45 3.94
C ALA A 23 -16.68 0.24 2.42
N ASN A 24 -15.98 1.06 1.64
CA ASN A 24 -15.89 0.92 0.18
C ASN A 24 -15.23 -0.40 -0.24
N VAL A 25 -14.18 -0.82 0.46
CA VAL A 25 -13.48 -2.09 0.18
C VAL A 25 -14.42 -3.27 0.39
N VAL A 26 -15.19 -3.26 1.49
CA VAL A 26 -16.17 -4.29 1.82
C VAL A 26 -17.30 -4.32 0.79
N GLU A 27 -17.88 -3.17 0.46
CA GLU A 27 -18.96 -3.06 -0.54
C GLU A 27 -18.54 -3.65 -1.90
N ARG A 28 -17.27 -3.48 -2.27
CA ARG A 28 -16.71 -3.93 -3.55
C ARG A 28 -16.19 -5.37 -3.53
N GLY A 29 -16.22 -6.05 -2.38
CA GLY A 29 -15.58 -7.36 -2.21
C GLY A 29 -14.09 -7.33 -2.57
N ALA A 30 -13.42 -6.21 -2.30
CA ALA A 30 -12.03 -5.96 -2.69
C ALA A 30 -11.04 -6.26 -1.54
N LEU A 31 -9.74 -6.19 -1.85
CA LEU A 31 -8.68 -6.20 -0.84
C LEU A 31 -8.21 -4.77 -0.59
N GLY A 32 -8.35 -4.28 0.64
CA GLY A 32 -7.93 -2.94 1.05
C GLY A 32 -6.53 -2.95 1.65
N LEU A 33 -5.61 -2.16 1.08
CA LEU A 33 -4.22 -2.08 1.51
C LEU A 33 -3.91 -0.62 1.94
N VAL A 34 -3.42 -0.45 3.16
CA VAL A 34 -2.88 0.82 3.65
C VAL A 34 -1.37 0.68 3.71
N VAL A 35 -0.65 1.51 2.96
CA VAL A 35 0.81 1.44 2.87
C VAL A 35 1.41 2.72 3.43
N ALA A 36 2.35 2.59 4.36
CA ALA A 36 3.03 3.73 4.98
C ALA A 36 4.53 3.41 5.18
N GLU A 37 5.34 4.45 5.43
CA GLU A 37 6.74 4.24 5.81
C GLU A 37 6.85 3.44 7.11
N ASP A 38 6.00 3.77 8.10
CA ASP A 38 5.93 3.09 9.40
C ASP A 38 4.53 3.26 10.05
N PHE A 39 4.22 2.41 11.03
CA PHE A 39 3.01 2.49 11.86
C PHE A 39 3.40 2.59 13.34
N PRO A 40 3.39 3.80 13.94
CA PRO A 40 3.80 3.97 15.33
C PRO A 40 2.82 3.27 16.30
N GLY A 41 3.36 2.51 17.25
CA GLY A 41 2.58 1.86 18.31
C GLY A 41 1.65 0.76 17.79
N ALA A 42 0.36 0.84 18.12
CA ALA A 42 -0.66 -0.16 17.77
C ALA A 42 -1.48 0.20 16.50
N LEU A 43 -1.05 1.22 15.76
CA LEU A 43 -1.83 1.76 14.63
C LEU A 43 -2.06 0.75 13.50
N GLY A 44 -1.06 -0.10 13.25
CA GLY A 44 -1.19 -1.20 12.28
C GLY A 44 -2.30 -2.16 12.67
N ASP A 45 -2.33 -2.57 13.94
CA ASP A 45 -3.36 -3.46 14.48
C ASP A 45 -4.76 -2.84 14.40
N GLU A 46 -4.88 -1.54 14.68
CA GLU A 46 -6.15 -0.81 14.57
C GLU A 46 -6.68 -0.75 13.12
N ILE A 47 -5.79 -0.63 12.14
CA ILE A 47 -6.13 -0.70 10.71
C ILE A 47 -6.59 -2.12 10.35
N GLU A 48 -5.88 -3.14 10.85
CA GLU A 48 -6.23 -4.54 10.58
C GLU A 48 -7.58 -4.95 11.18
N MET A 49 -7.92 -4.47 12.37
CA MET A 49 -9.23 -4.68 12.99
C MET A 49 -10.40 -4.17 12.14
N ARG A 50 -10.14 -3.25 11.21
CA ARG A 50 -11.15 -2.68 10.29
C ARG A 50 -11.30 -3.47 8.99
N GLY A 51 -10.63 -4.62 8.87
CA GLY A 51 -10.67 -5.47 7.67
C GLY A 51 -9.74 -4.99 6.55
N LEU A 52 -8.82 -4.09 6.85
CA LEU A 52 -7.77 -3.63 5.95
C LEU A 52 -6.46 -4.37 6.23
N ARG A 53 -5.50 -4.27 5.32
CA ARG A 53 -4.13 -4.75 5.54
C ARG A 53 -3.18 -3.57 5.67
N ALA A 54 -2.40 -3.54 6.75
CA ALA A 54 -1.37 -2.53 6.96
C ALA A 54 -0.02 -3.05 6.46
N PHE A 55 0.67 -2.29 5.61
CA PHE A 55 2.01 -2.64 5.13
C PHE A 55 2.98 -1.48 5.34
N SER A 56 3.97 -1.69 6.22
CA SER A 56 5.07 -0.76 6.37
C SER A 56 6.07 -0.91 5.23
N ARG A 57 7.01 0.02 5.11
CA ARG A 57 8.16 -0.15 4.21
C ARG A 57 8.94 -1.42 4.53
N VAL A 58 9.12 -1.76 5.80
CA VAL A 58 9.84 -2.96 6.23
C VAL A 58 9.11 -4.23 5.77
N ASP A 59 7.78 -4.26 5.86
CA ASP A 59 6.98 -5.38 5.39
C ASP A 59 7.08 -5.58 3.88
N LEU A 60 7.04 -4.48 3.11
CA LEU A 60 7.19 -4.54 1.67
C LEU A 60 8.59 -5.03 1.27
N LEU A 61 9.64 -4.53 1.92
CA LEU A 61 11.01 -5.01 1.67
C LEU A 61 11.16 -6.50 1.99
N ARG A 62 10.52 -6.96 3.07
CA ARG A 62 10.48 -8.40 3.42
C ARG A 62 9.73 -9.22 2.37
N ILE A 63 8.62 -8.75 1.83
CA ILE A 63 7.92 -9.46 0.75
C ILE A 63 8.79 -9.54 -0.50
N VAL A 64 9.38 -8.41 -0.89
CA VAL A 64 10.23 -8.33 -2.09
C VAL A 64 11.47 -9.20 -1.95
N SER A 65 12.07 -9.30 -0.75
CA SER A 65 13.24 -10.15 -0.53
C SER A 65 12.96 -11.65 -0.72
N LEU A 66 11.69 -12.07 -0.61
CA LEU A 66 11.27 -13.45 -0.88
C LEU A 66 11.07 -13.73 -2.38
N TRP A 67 11.07 -12.71 -3.23
CA TRP A 67 10.93 -12.88 -4.66
C TRP A 67 12.25 -13.35 -5.27
N ASP A 68 12.15 -14.18 -6.31
CA ASP A 68 13.33 -14.51 -7.11
C ASP A 68 13.89 -13.24 -7.81
N PRO A 69 15.20 -13.21 -8.11
CA PRO A 69 15.82 -12.03 -8.72
C PRO A 69 15.20 -11.60 -10.05
N LEU A 70 14.60 -12.52 -10.80
CA LEU A 70 13.97 -12.20 -12.07
C LEU A 70 12.69 -11.37 -11.86
N LYS A 71 11.86 -11.74 -10.87
CA LYS A 71 10.67 -10.95 -10.49
C LYS A 71 11.02 -9.57 -9.96
N GLN A 72 12.06 -9.46 -9.13
CA GLN A 72 12.53 -8.16 -8.63
C GLN A 72 12.96 -7.25 -9.78
N ARG A 73 13.74 -7.79 -10.74
CA ARG A 73 14.18 -7.05 -11.93
C ARG A 73 13.01 -6.65 -12.84
N ALA A 74 12.04 -7.54 -13.05
CA ALA A 74 10.85 -7.23 -13.84
C ALA A 74 10.03 -6.09 -13.20
N ALA A 75 9.86 -6.10 -11.88
CA ALA A 75 9.17 -5.04 -11.15
C ALA A 75 9.90 -3.68 -11.28
N LEU A 76 11.23 -3.68 -11.17
CA LEU A 76 12.03 -2.46 -11.36
C LEU A 76 11.90 -1.91 -12.78
N ASN A 77 11.97 -2.77 -13.80
CA ASN A 77 11.83 -2.36 -15.20
C ASN A 77 10.44 -1.76 -15.47
N ALA A 78 9.39 -2.38 -14.92
CA ALA A 78 8.02 -1.86 -15.04
C ALA A 78 7.89 -0.48 -14.36
N PHE A 79 8.48 -0.31 -13.17
CA PHE A 79 8.49 0.98 -12.48
C PHE A 79 9.24 2.06 -13.28
N GLN A 80 10.42 1.75 -13.81
CA GLN A 80 11.19 2.66 -14.66
C GLN A 80 10.40 3.10 -15.89
N TRP A 81 9.69 2.16 -16.54
CA TRP A 81 8.85 2.48 -17.68
C TRP A 81 7.75 3.48 -17.30
N VAL A 82 7.05 3.27 -16.17
CA VAL A 82 6.00 4.18 -15.69
C VAL A 82 6.56 5.58 -15.42
N VAL A 83 7.68 5.68 -14.71
CA VAL A 83 8.31 6.98 -14.40
C VAL A 83 8.68 7.72 -15.68
N VAL A 84 9.29 7.03 -16.65
CA VAL A 84 9.72 7.65 -17.91
C VAL A 84 8.54 8.07 -18.78
N HIS A 85 7.49 7.26 -18.89
CA HIS A 85 6.43 7.49 -19.87
C HIS A 85 5.21 8.24 -19.32
N LYS A 86 4.96 8.20 -18.00
CA LYS A 86 3.79 8.85 -17.40
C LYS A 86 4.10 10.28 -16.93
N GLU A 87 5.28 10.50 -16.36
CA GLU A 87 5.67 11.83 -15.86
C GLU A 87 6.08 12.79 -16.99
N GLN A 88 6.55 12.27 -18.13
CA GLN A 88 6.90 13.11 -19.29
C GLN A 88 5.68 13.56 -20.13
N ASN A 89 4.55 12.85 -20.05
CA ASN A 89 3.32 13.18 -20.77
C ASN A 89 2.33 14.03 -19.94
N SER A 90 2.77 14.51 -18.77
CA SER A 90 1.98 15.39 -17.89
C SER A 90 2.43 16.86 -17.96
N GLY A 91 3.19 17.22 -19.01
CA GLY A 91 3.62 18.60 -19.31
C GLY A 91 2.63 19.35 -20.19
#